data_AF-A0AAU6X6I1-F1
#
_entry.id   AF-A0AAU6X6I1-F1
#
_cell.length_a   1.000
_cell.length_b   1.000
_cell.length_c   1.000
_cell.angle_alpha   90.00
_cell.angle_beta   90.00
_cell.angle_gamma   90.00
#
_symmetry.space_group_name_H-M   'P 1'
#
loop_
_entity.id
_entity.type
_entity.pdbx_description
1 polymer ?
#
loop_
_entity_poly.entity_id
_entity_poly.type
_entity_poly.pdbx_seq_one_letter_code
_entity_poly.pdbx_strand_id
1 'polypeptide(L)'
;MLEKLTVREAFQWFLENTGVYAGSEQYLFVQHLTLLELVDYVRSLVNEDTLTDNWRTIVINEAQALRVIQLYDAFNVSFIGEWFNFDTKPMFKFKPEINVSSGEQSFLNLFSTLYDHADNIKTGVDIDRYSSNSLEGIEKDILLLLDEGDNAFHPQWKKEYVKYLREIIPIIFEGYQIQIIITSHDPLTLSDLPKNNVVFLEKTDQVTKIGNSGFKRTLGANIADLLKDSFFMQDGQIGSYIAEVIDFIIEDIGAGRLTEERQIAIERIIYCIDEPIIKFKLAEMLSEALGDQSFEARLIDDEISRLREKRRQI
;
A
#
# COMPACT_ATOMS: atom_id res chain seq x y z
N MET A 1 -49.58 29.81 -11.24
CA MET A 1 -49.39 28.35 -11.11
C MET A 1 -48.25 28.01 -10.14
N LEU A 2 -47.17 28.81 -10.11
CA LEU A 2 -46.03 28.64 -9.18
C LEU A 2 -46.33 28.95 -7.69
N GLU A 3 -47.32 29.79 -7.38
CA GLU A 3 -47.60 30.26 -6.00
C GLU A 3 -48.13 29.19 -5.02
N LYS A 4 -48.37 27.96 -5.47
CA LYS A 4 -48.86 26.84 -4.63
C LYS A 4 -47.92 25.63 -4.58
N LEU A 5 -46.74 25.71 -5.21
CA LEU A 5 -45.79 24.60 -5.25
C LEU A 5 -44.92 24.61 -4.00
N THR A 6 -44.64 23.42 -3.47
CA THR A 6 -43.56 23.24 -2.50
C THR A 6 -42.21 23.57 -3.12
N VAL A 7 -41.19 23.85 -2.29
CA VAL A 7 -39.82 24.14 -2.79
C VAL A 7 -39.30 23.02 -3.70
N ARG A 8 -39.58 21.76 -3.38
CA ARG A 8 -39.24 20.59 -4.21
C ARG A 8 -39.93 20.65 -5.57
N GLU A 9 -41.25 20.85 -5.59
CA GLU A 9 -42.01 20.88 -6.84
C GLU A 9 -41.65 22.09 -7.71
N ALA A 10 -41.37 23.25 -7.09
CA ALA A 10 -40.87 24.43 -7.79
C ALA A 10 -39.47 24.18 -8.41
N PHE A 11 -38.59 23.48 -7.69
CA PHE A 11 -37.26 23.12 -8.20
C PHE A 11 -37.32 22.07 -9.31
N GLN A 12 -38.17 21.05 -9.16
CA GLN A 12 -38.43 20.07 -10.23
C GLN A 12 -38.97 20.76 -11.49
N TRP A 13 -39.98 21.62 -11.33
CA TRP A 13 -40.53 22.39 -12.45
C TRP A 13 -39.46 23.26 -13.12
N PHE A 14 -38.56 23.88 -12.35
CA PHE A 14 -37.43 24.62 -12.88
C PHE A 14 -36.53 23.73 -13.74
N LEU A 15 -36.08 22.57 -13.24
CA LEU A 15 -35.22 21.66 -14.02
C LEU A 15 -35.91 21.17 -15.31
N GLU A 16 -37.22 20.88 -15.26
CA GLU A 16 -37.99 20.40 -16.41
C GLU A 16 -38.18 21.46 -17.52
N ASN A 17 -38.22 22.75 -17.15
CA ASN A 17 -38.63 23.84 -18.05
C ASN A 17 -37.52 24.85 -18.34
N THR A 18 -36.32 24.67 -17.80
CA THR A 18 -35.21 25.63 -17.98
C THR A 18 -33.96 24.95 -18.52
N GLY A 19 -33.02 25.80 -18.94
CA GLY A 19 -31.79 25.39 -19.58
C GLY A 19 -30.89 26.60 -19.81
N VAL A 20 -29.71 26.36 -20.37
CA VAL A 20 -28.76 27.41 -20.73
C VAL A 20 -28.56 27.40 -22.24
N TYR A 21 -28.39 28.61 -22.78
CA TYR A 21 -28.08 28.82 -24.18
C TYR A 21 -26.66 29.36 -24.30
N ALA A 22 -25.84 28.70 -25.13
CA ALA A 22 -24.51 29.16 -25.51
C ALA A 22 -24.45 29.27 -27.05
N GLY A 23 -24.74 30.46 -27.59
CA GLY A 23 -24.85 30.65 -29.04
C GLY A 23 -26.06 29.90 -29.62
N SER A 24 -25.82 28.93 -30.51
CA SER A 24 -26.85 28.07 -31.10
C SER A 24 -27.09 26.77 -30.31
N GLU A 25 -26.26 26.47 -29.32
CA GLU A 25 -26.38 25.27 -28.51
C GLU A 25 -27.34 25.52 -27.34
N GLN A 26 -28.25 24.57 -27.11
CA GLN A 26 -29.22 24.60 -26.04
C GLN A 26 -28.99 23.40 -25.14
N TYR A 27 -28.75 23.67 -23.88
CA TYR A 27 -28.64 22.67 -22.85
C TYR A 27 -29.87 22.69 -21.96
N LEU A 28 -30.56 21.55 -21.81
CA LEU A 28 -31.79 21.44 -21.04
C LEU A 28 -31.54 20.72 -19.73
N PHE A 29 -31.97 21.30 -18.61
CA PHE A 29 -31.74 20.70 -17.28
C PHE A 29 -32.59 19.45 -17.00
N VAL A 30 -33.57 19.14 -17.86
CA VAL A 30 -34.45 17.97 -17.74
C VAL A 30 -33.69 16.63 -17.74
N GLN A 31 -32.45 16.63 -18.25
CA GLN A 31 -31.58 15.45 -18.26
C GLN A 31 -31.00 15.11 -16.87
N HIS A 32 -31.09 16.02 -15.90
CA HIS A 32 -30.51 15.87 -14.54
C HIS A 32 -31.57 15.67 -13.47
N LEU A 33 -32.75 15.15 -13.82
CA LEU A 33 -33.78 14.80 -12.83
C LEU A 33 -33.29 13.73 -11.84
N THR A 34 -32.22 12.99 -12.16
CA THR A 34 -31.48 12.12 -11.22
C THR A 34 -31.00 12.86 -9.96
N LEU A 35 -30.75 14.17 -10.05
CA LEU A 35 -30.49 15.01 -8.88
C LEU A 35 -31.64 14.97 -7.87
N LEU A 36 -32.89 14.95 -8.34
CA LEU A 36 -34.05 14.90 -7.45
C LEU A 36 -34.11 13.57 -6.71
N GLU A 37 -33.76 12.46 -7.36
CA GLU A 37 -33.68 11.16 -6.70
C GLU A 37 -32.60 11.13 -5.62
N LEU A 38 -31.41 11.70 -5.90
CA LEU A 38 -30.34 11.86 -4.92
C LEU A 38 -30.78 12.72 -3.74
N VAL A 39 -31.39 13.88 -4.00
CA VAL A 39 -31.86 14.81 -2.96
C VAL A 39 -32.96 14.18 -2.12
N ASP A 40 -33.96 13.55 -2.73
CA ASP A 40 -35.06 12.89 -2.03
C ASP A 40 -34.55 11.74 -1.17
N TYR A 41 -33.60 10.96 -1.68
CA TYR A 41 -32.99 9.87 -0.92
C TYR A 41 -32.19 10.40 0.28
N VAL A 42 -31.29 11.38 0.08
CA VAL A 42 -30.52 11.98 1.18
C VAL A 42 -31.47 12.59 2.22
N ARG A 43 -32.55 13.26 1.80
CA ARG A 43 -33.57 13.80 2.71
C ARG A 43 -34.25 12.71 3.53
N SER A 44 -34.49 11.52 2.94
CA SER A 44 -35.08 10.39 3.67
C SER A 44 -34.17 9.80 4.75
N LEU A 45 -32.86 10.04 4.67
CA LEU A 45 -31.87 9.58 5.67
C LEU A 45 -31.76 10.54 6.86
N VAL A 46 -32.31 11.74 6.74
CA VAL A 46 -32.21 12.80 7.75
C VAL A 46 -33.51 12.83 8.57
N ASN A 47 -33.42 12.47 9.85
CA ASN A 47 -34.50 12.70 10.81
C ASN A 47 -34.24 14.00 11.59
N GLU A 48 -35.30 14.72 11.96
CA GLU A 48 -35.19 15.95 12.78
C GLU A 48 -34.43 15.71 14.10
N ASP A 49 -34.55 14.50 14.67
CA ASP A 49 -33.84 14.11 15.90
C ASP A 49 -32.35 13.77 15.70
N THR A 50 -31.94 13.47 14.47
CA THR A 50 -30.53 13.25 14.09
C THR A 50 -29.82 14.54 13.68
N LEU A 51 -30.57 15.65 13.57
CA LEU A 51 -30.04 16.98 13.30
C LEU A 51 -29.38 17.50 14.58
N THR A 52 -28.05 17.38 14.65
CA THR A 52 -27.25 18.18 15.61
C THR A 52 -26.96 19.55 15.02
N ASP A 53 -26.58 20.53 15.86
CA ASP A 53 -26.29 21.94 15.50
C ASP A 53 -25.30 22.14 14.33
N ASN A 54 -24.60 21.08 13.91
CA ASN A 54 -23.73 21.08 12.74
C ASN A 54 -24.29 20.18 11.64
N TRP A 55 -25.23 20.72 10.86
CA TRP A 55 -25.88 20.32 9.58
C TRP A 55 -25.03 19.60 8.50
N ARG A 56 -23.87 19.02 8.84
CA ARG A 56 -22.79 18.58 7.95
C ARG A 56 -22.46 17.09 8.04
N THR A 57 -23.06 16.35 8.98
CA THR A 57 -22.75 14.92 9.18
C THR A 57 -24.04 14.12 9.32
N ILE A 58 -24.18 13.05 8.53
CA ILE A 58 -25.27 12.09 8.60
C ILE A 58 -24.64 10.72 8.87
N VAL A 59 -25.11 10.02 9.90
CA VAL A 59 -24.68 8.64 10.20
C VAL A 59 -25.63 7.69 9.47
N ILE A 60 -25.08 6.86 8.61
CA ILE A 60 -25.83 5.94 7.74
C ILE A 60 -25.17 4.57 7.75
N ASN A 61 -25.97 3.52 7.52
CA ASN A 61 -25.42 2.17 7.39
C ASN A 61 -24.81 1.93 6.00
N GLU A 62 -24.14 0.78 5.83
CA GLU A 62 -23.46 0.41 4.60
C GLU A 62 -24.37 0.42 3.36
N ALA A 63 -25.57 -0.16 3.46
CA ALA A 63 -26.52 -0.20 2.35
C ALA A 63 -27.00 1.20 1.94
N GLN A 64 -27.19 2.09 2.92
CA GLN A 64 -27.55 3.48 2.68
C GLN A 64 -26.38 4.24 2.04
N ALA A 65 -25.16 4.07 2.54
CA ALA A 65 -23.96 4.68 1.97
C ALA A 65 -23.76 4.28 0.51
N LEU A 66 -23.88 2.98 0.21
CA LEU A 66 -23.79 2.47 -1.16
C LEU A 66 -24.84 3.10 -2.07
N ARG A 67 -26.08 3.26 -1.60
CA ARG A 67 -27.14 3.89 -2.39
C ARG A 67 -26.90 5.38 -2.63
N VAL A 68 -26.36 6.11 -1.65
CA VAL A 68 -25.96 7.52 -1.85
C VAL A 68 -24.86 7.61 -2.90
N ILE A 69 -23.83 6.75 -2.83
CA ILE A 69 -22.72 6.71 -3.81
C ILE A 69 -23.27 6.46 -5.21
N GLN A 70 -24.10 5.43 -5.40
CA GLN A 70 -24.71 5.11 -6.70
C GLN A 70 -25.53 6.27 -7.28
N LEU A 71 -26.33 6.95 -6.46
CA LEU A 71 -27.12 8.11 -6.91
C LEU A 71 -26.24 9.31 -7.22
N TYR A 72 -25.15 9.49 -6.47
CA TYR A 72 -24.18 10.55 -6.72
C TYR A 72 -23.37 10.31 -8.01
N ASP A 73 -22.98 9.06 -8.27
CA ASP A 73 -22.30 8.68 -9.51
C ASP A 73 -23.24 8.85 -10.72
N ALA A 74 -24.49 8.38 -10.64
CA ALA A 74 -25.49 8.61 -11.69
C ALA A 74 -25.75 10.10 -11.95
N PHE A 75 -25.74 10.91 -10.88
CA PHE A 75 -25.79 12.36 -11.00
C PHE A 75 -24.55 12.90 -11.73
N ASN A 76 -23.33 12.54 -11.33
CA ASN A 76 -22.10 13.00 -11.98
C ASN A 76 -22.03 12.60 -13.46
N VAL A 77 -22.36 11.34 -13.78
CA VAL A 77 -22.40 10.80 -15.16
C VAL A 77 -23.37 11.58 -16.05
N SER A 78 -24.48 12.07 -15.49
CA SER A 78 -25.43 12.87 -16.27
C SER A 78 -24.82 14.16 -16.85
N PHE A 79 -23.73 14.70 -16.27
CA PHE A 79 -23.04 15.90 -16.78
C PHE A 79 -21.83 15.60 -17.65
N ILE A 80 -21.50 14.33 -17.91
CA ILE A 80 -20.34 13.95 -18.73
C ILE A 80 -20.62 14.32 -20.19
N GLY A 81 -19.64 14.97 -20.83
CA GLY A 81 -19.76 15.46 -22.21
C GLY A 81 -20.38 16.86 -22.34
N GLU A 82 -20.72 17.50 -21.22
CA GLU A 82 -21.32 18.84 -21.19
C GLU A 82 -20.29 19.93 -20.90
N TRP A 83 -20.66 21.18 -21.18
CA TRP A 83 -19.82 22.39 -21.05
C TRP A 83 -19.60 22.86 -19.60
N PHE A 84 -19.96 22.05 -18.60
CA PHE A 84 -19.78 22.39 -17.19
C PHE A 84 -18.34 22.13 -16.74
N ASN A 85 -17.78 23.08 -15.98
CA ASN A 85 -16.53 22.85 -15.28
C ASN A 85 -16.78 21.98 -14.03
N PHE A 86 -16.06 20.88 -13.93
CA PHE A 86 -16.08 20.03 -12.74
C PHE A 86 -15.31 20.69 -11.58
N ASP A 87 -15.96 20.86 -10.42
CA ASP A 87 -15.25 21.19 -9.18
C ASP A 87 -14.58 19.93 -8.64
N THR A 88 -13.32 20.07 -8.25
CA THR A 88 -12.53 19.02 -7.63
C THR A 88 -12.98 18.65 -6.21
N LYS A 89 -13.82 19.50 -5.59
CA LYS A 89 -14.34 19.28 -4.25
C LYS A 89 -15.61 18.43 -4.32
N PRO A 90 -15.60 17.21 -3.75
CA PRO A 90 -16.78 16.37 -3.76
C PRO A 90 -17.89 16.99 -2.90
N MET A 91 -19.13 16.77 -3.31
CA MET A 91 -20.32 17.23 -2.58
C MET A 91 -20.44 16.54 -1.21
N PHE A 92 -20.05 15.27 -1.14
CA PHE A 92 -20.06 14.47 0.08
C PHE A 92 -18.65 14.02 0.46
N LYS A 93 -18.38 13.94 1.77
CA LYS A 93 -17.20 13.25 2.31
C LYS A 93 -17.68 12.06 3.11
N PHE A 94 -17.34 10.86 2.64
CA PHE A 94 -17.62 9.63 3.35
C PHE A 94 -16.49 9.36 4.34
N LYS A 95 -16.84 9.08 5.59
CA LYS A 95 -15.89 8.68 6.63
C LYS A 95 -16.43 7.43 7.32
N PRO A 96 -15.73 6.28 7.26
CA PRO A 96 -16.12 5.10 8.02
C PRO A 96 -15.93 5.34 9.52
N GLU A 97 -16.69 4.64 10.35
CA GLU A 97 -16.51 4.66 11.82
C GLU A 97 -15.22 3.94 12.26
N ILE A 98 -14.65 3.12 11.37
CA ILE A 98 -13.42 2.37 11.62
C ILE A 98 -12.22 3.29 11.43
N ASN A 99 -11.30 3.28 12.41
CA ASN A 99 -9.99 3.87 12.25
C ASN A 99 -9.08 2.89 11.52
N VAL A 100 -8.81 3.16 10.24
CA VAL A 100 -7.89 2.38 9.43
C VAL A 100 -6.44 2.79 9.68
N SER A 101 -5.55 1.81 9.74
CA SER A 101 -4.10 2.03 9.75
C SER A 101 -3.65 2.62 8.40
N SER A 102 -2.44 3.22 8.37
CA SER A 102 -1.89 3.75 7.12
C SER A 102 -1.72 2.69 6.03
N GLY A 103 -1.42 1.45 6.40
CA GLY A 103 -1.31 0.32 5.47
C GLY A 103 -2.66 -0.10 4.88
N GLU A 104 -3.70 -0.21 5.73
CA GLU A 104 -5.07 -0.50 5.28
C GLU A 104 -5.62 0.62 4.39
N GLN A 105 -5.37 1.89 4.76
CA GLN A 105 -5.74 3.03 3.93
C GLN A 105 -5.04 3.00 2.57
N SER A 106 -3.78 2.58 2.54
CA SER A 106 -3.00 2.46 1.30
C SER A 106 -3.56 1.35 0.39
N PHE A 107 -3.98 0.21 0.96
CA PHE A 107 -4.73 -0.82 0.22
C PHE A 107 -6.07 -0.32 -0.29
N LEU A 108 -6.85 0.35 0.56
CA LEU A 108 -8.12 0.93 0.17
C LEU A 108 -7.93 1.91 -0.99
N ASN A 109 -6.92 2.78 -0.93
CA ASN A 109 -6.62 3.72 -2.00
C ASN A 109 -6.27 3.00 -3.30
N LEU A 110 -5.38 1.99 -3.25
CA LEU A 110 -5.01 1.19 -4.42
C LEU A 110 -6.23 0.55 -5.07
N PHE A 111 -7.06 -0.15 -4.29
CA PHE A 111 -8.23 -0.83 -4.82
C PHE A 111 -9.34 0.13 -5.26
N SER A 112 -9.51 1.27 -4.60
CA SER A 112 -10.42 2.33 -5.06
C SER A 112 -9.98 2.91 -6.40
N THR A 113 -8.68 3.15 -6.61
CA THR A 113 -8.16 3.61 -7.91
C THR A 113 -8.35 2.54 -8.99
N LEU A 114 -8.07 1.27 -8.68
CA LEU A 114 -8.30 0.17 -9.62
C LEU A 114 -9.79 0.01 -9.95
N TYR A 115 -10.68 0.21 -8.96
CA TYR A 115 -12.12 0.17 -9.15
C TYR A 115 -12.60 1.28 -10.09
N ASP A 116 -12.14 2.52 -9.86
CA ASP A 116 -12.46 3.66 -10.71
C ASP A 116 -12.03 3.41 -12.17
N HIS A 117 -10.81 2.93 -12.38
CA HIS A 117 -10.34 2.56 -13.73
C HIS A 117 -11.17 1.42 -14.35
N ALA A 118 -11.54 0.41 -13.58
CA ALA A 118 -12.38 -0.68 -14.09
C ALA A 118 -13.78 -0.19 -14.48
N ASP A 119 -14.36 0.74 -13.71
CA ASP A 119 -15.66 1.34 -14.02
C ASP A 119 -15.60 2.23 -15.26
N ASN A 120 -14.55 3.04 -15.40
CA ASN A 120 -14.28 3.85 -16.60
C ASN A 120 -14.20 2.97 -17.86
N ILE A 121 -13.48 1.85 -17.80
CA ILE A 121 -13.41 0.88 -18.91
C ILE A 121 -14.78 0.27 -19.22
N LYS A 122 -15.56 -0.12 -18.19
CA LYS A 122 -16.90 -0.70 -18.35
C LYS A 122 -17.91 0.28 -18.95
N THR A 123 -17.84 1.54 -18.55
CA THR A 123 -18.76 2.59 -18.98
C THR A 123 -18.34 3.25 -20.30
N GLY A 124 -17.10 3.00 -20.76
CA GLY A 124 -16.57 3.59 -21.99
C GLY A 124 -16.13 5.05 -21.83
N VAL A 125 -16.08 5.56 -20.59
CA VAL A 125 -15.85 6.96 -20.26
C VAL A 125 -14.47 7.13 -19.65
N ASP A 126 -13.57 7.83 -20.36
CA ASP A 126 -12.30 8.24 -19.80
C ASP A 126 -12.49 9.56 -19.02
N ILE A 127 -12.43 9.50 -17.68
CA ILE A 127 -12.55 10.68 -16.81
C ILE A 127 -11.19 11.37 -16.62
N ASP A 128 -10.10 10.85 -17.18
CA ASP A 128 -8.80 11.50 -17.03
C ASP A 128 -8.81 12.89 -17.68
N ARG A 129 -8.38 13.89 -16.88
CA ARG A 129 -8.48 15.35 -17.12
C ARG A 129 -7.95 15.87 -18.47
N TYR A 130 -7.34 15.02 -19.29
CA TYR A 130 -6.64 15.39 -20.51
C TYR A 130 -6.97 14.48 -21.72
N SER A 131 -7.84 13.49 -21.58
CA SER A 131 -8.19 12.55 -22.65
C SER A 131 -9.69 12.58 -22.92
N SER A 132 -10.07 13.01 -24.12
CA SER A 132 -11.44 12.94 -24.62
C SER A 132 -11.67 11.69 -25.48
N ASN A 133 -10.80 10.69 -25.38
CA ASN A 133 -10.89 9.50 -26.21
C ASN A 133 -11.87 8.53 -25.55
N SER A 134 -12.86 8.05 -26.31
CA SER A 134 -13.77 7.01 -25.84
C SER A 134 -12.98 5.75 -25.50
N LEU A 135 -13.24 5.17 -24.32
CA LEU A 135 -12.76 3.82 -23.98
C LEU A 135 -13.61 2.74 -24.68
N GLU A 136 -14.59 3.15 -25.49
CA GLU A 136 -15.34 2.29 -26.39
C GLU A 136 -14.39 1.50 -27.30
N GLY A 137 -14.29 0.19 -27.06
CA GLY A 137 -13.44 -0.72 -27.84
C GLY A 137 -12.23 -1.27 -27.09
N ILE A 138 -12.04 -0.97 -25.80
CA ILE A 138 -11.09 -1.73 -24.98
C ILE A 138 -11.51 -3.21 -24.97
N GLU A 139 -10.59 -4.07 -25.42
CA GLU A 139 -10.80 -5.51 -25.47
C GLU A 139 -10.91 -6.10 -24.06
N LYS A 140 -11.39 -7.35 -23.98
CA LYS A 140 -11.55 -8.03 -22.68
C LYS A 140 -10.23 -8.30 -21.97
N ASP A 141 -9.11 -8.23 -22.68
CA ASP A 141 -7.78 -8.50 -22.15
C ASP A 141 -7.13 -7.20 -21.65
N ILE A 142 -6.80 -7.15 -20.36
CA ILE A 142 -6.19 -5.98 -19.72
C ILE A 142 -4.83 -6.37 -19.14
N LEU A 143 -3.83 -5.55 -19.43
CA LEU A 143 -2.52 -5.62 -18.80
C LEU A 143 -2.40 -4.57 -17.70
N LEU A 144 -2.40 -5.00 -16.44
CA LEU A 144 -2.23 -4.14 -15.28
C LEU A 144 -0.75 -4.04 -14.91
N LEU A 145 -0.20 -2.83 -14.97
CA LEU A 145 1.19 -2.53 -14.62
C LEU A 145 1.23 -1.78 -13.29
N LEU A 146 1.84 -2.39 -12.27
CA LEU A 146 1.99 -1.81 -10.95
C LEU A 146 3.49 -1.56 -10.68
N ASP A 147 3.90 -0.30 -10.78
CA ASP A 147 5.29 0.08 -10.50
C ASP A 147 5.49 0.31 -9.00
N GLU A 148 6.36 -0.48 -8.39
CA GLU A 148 6.63 -0.51 -6.95
C GLU A 148 5.35 -0.54 -6.10
N GLY A 149 4.40 -1.36 -6.53
CA GLY A 149 3.04 -1.42 -5.98
C GLY A 149 2.98 -1.78 -4.48
N ASP A 150 4.10 -2.18 -3.89
CA ASP A 150 4.27 -2.55 -2.49
C ASP A 150 5.21 -1.63 -1.67
N ASN A 151 5.77 -0.55 -2.25
CA ASN A 151 6.82 0.28 -1.65
C ASN A 151 6.46 0.84 -0.26
N ALA A 152 5.22 1.34 -0.11
CA ALA A 152 4.78 2.02 1.12
C ALA A 152 4.14 1.09 2.18
N PHE A 153 4.06 -0.21 1.91
CA PHE A 153 3.38 -1.13 2.82
C PHE A 153 4.26 -1.59 3.98
N HIS A 154 3.66 -1.73 5.15
CA HIS A 154 4.28 -2.44 6.27
C HIS A 154 4.63 -3.89 5.83
N PRO A 155 5.71 -4.51 6.33
CA PRO A 155 6.10 -5.87 5.94
C PRO A 155 4.97 -6.91 6.00
N GLN A 156 4.11 -6.83 7.02
CA GLN A 156 2.94 -7.71 7.15
C GLN A 156 1.96 -7.56 5.97
N TRP A 157 1.79 -6.34 5.46
CA TRP A 157 0.92 -6.03 4.33
C TRP A 157 1.54 -6.46 3.00
N LYS A 158 2.86 -6.35 2.85
CA LYS A 158 3.58 -6.89 1.67
C LYS A 158 3.42 -8.40 1.55
N LYS A 159 3.44 -9.11 2.69
CA LYS A 159 3.18 -10.56 2.74
C LYS A 159 1.76 -10.94 2.31
N GLU A 160 0.77 -10.09 2.54
CA GLU A 160 -0.62 -10.35 2.11
C GLU A 160 -0.92 -9.76 0.72
N TYR A 161 0.04 -9.06 0.10
CA TYR A 161 -0.18 -8.27 -1.11
C TYR A 161 -0.67 -9.12 -2.29
N VAL A 162 0.05 -10.19 -2.62
CA VAL A 162 -0.30 -11.08 -3.73
C VAL A 162 -1.66 -11.75 -3.51
N LYS A 163 -1.96 -12.11 -2.26
CA LYS A 163 -3.26 -12.67 -1.87
C LYS A 163 -4.39 -11.68 -2.12
N TYR A 164 -4.27 -10.43 -1.65
CA TYR A 164 -5.30 -9.42 -1.85
C TYR A 164 -5.50 -9.07 -3.33
N LEU A 165 -4.42 -8.96 -4.11
CA LEU A 165 -4.53 -8.79 -5.56
C LEU A 165 -5.33 -9.94 -6.19
N ARG A 166 -5.03 -11.19 -5.82
CA ARG A 166 -5.72 -12.39 -6.32
C ARG A 166 -7.21 -12.42 -5.95
N GLU A 167 -7.57 -11.96 -4.75
CA GLU A 167 -8.94 -12.00 -4.25
C GLU A 167 -9.79 -10.84 -4.80
N ILE A 168 -9.22 -9.65 -4.92
CA ILE A 168 -9.98 -8.42 -5.18
C ILE A 168 -10.03 -8.07 -6.68
N ILE A 169 -8.96 -8.27 -7.44
CA ILE A 169 -8.94 -7.92 -8.88
C ILE A 169 -10.05 -8.62 -9.69
N PRO A 170 -10.33 -9.92 -9.49
CA PRO A 170 -11.43 -10.59 -10.22
C PRO A 170 -12.81 -10.00 -9.93
N ILE A 171 -13.01 -9.40 -8.75
CA ILE A 171 -14.25 -8.72 -8.37
C ILE A 171 -14.34 -7.38 -9.07
N ILE A 172 -13.26 -6.59 -9.01
CA ILE A 172 -13.21 -5.25 -9.62
C ILE A 172 -13.38 -5.34 -11.15
N PHE A 173 -12.58 -6.20 -11.79
CA PHE A 173 -12.55 -6.36 -13.25
C PHE A 173 -13.38 -7.56 -13.72
N GLU A 174 -14.56 -7.78 -13.11
CA GLU A 174 -15.48 -8.82 -13.54
C GLU A 174 -15.76 -8.72 -15.06
N GLY A 175 -15.62 -9.83 -15.77
CA GLY A 175 -15.83 -9.92 -17.22
C GLY A 175 -14.58 -9.71 -18.09
N TYR A 176 -13.45 -9.34 -17.48
CA TYR A 176 -12.16 -9.12 -18.15
C TYR A 176 -11.14 -10.22 -17.81
N GLN A 177 -10.16 -10.42 -18.69
CA GLN A 177 -8.98 -11.25 -18.45
C GLN A 177 -7.82 -10.34 -18.08
N ILE A 178 -7.28 -10.51 -16.87
CA ILE A 178 -6.25 -9.61 -16.34
C ILE A 178 -4.90 -10.32 -16.25
N GLN A 179 -3.89 -9.74 -16.89
CA GLN A 179 -2.49 -10.04 -16.60
C GLN A 179 -1.92 -8.92 -15.73
N ILE A 180 -1.24 -9.28 -14.63
CA ILE A 180 -0.64 -8.31 -13.72
C ILE A 180 0.88 -8.42 -13.83
N ILE A 181 1.56 -7.30 -14.02
CA ILE A 181 3.01 -7.18 -13.89
C ILE A 181 3.29 -6.20 -12.76
N ILE A 182 4.07 -6.65 -11.80
CA ILE A 182 4.43 -5.88 -10.60
C ILE A 182 5.94 -5.73 -10.59
N THR A 183 6.43 -4.51 -10.38
CA THR A 183 7.83 -4.28 -10.00
C THR A 183 7.90 -4.11 -8.49
N SER A 184 8.97 -4.60 -7.87
CA SER A 184 9.19 -4.48 -6.44
C SER A 184 10.68 -4.57 -6.13
N HIS A 185 11.11 -3.81 -5.13
CA HIS A 185 12.43 -3.96 -4.50
C HIS A 185 12.36 -4.79 -3.20
N ASP A 186 11.21 -5.42 -2.90
CA ASP A 186 10.97 -6.16 -1.67
C ASP A 186 10.84 -7.69 -1.91
N PRO A 187 11.64 -8.52 -1.21
CA PRO A 187 11.57 -9.97 -1.33
C PRO A 187 10.33 -10.61 -0.69
N LEU A 188 9.62 -9.90 0.20
CA LEU A 188 8.45 -10.46 0.89
C LEU A 188 7.38 -10.90 -0.10
N THR A 189 7.21 -10.14 -1.18
CA THR A 189 6.26 -10.42 -2.26
C THR A 189 6.70 -11.61 -3.13
N LEU A 190 8.00 -11.93 -3.17
CA LEU A 190 8.53 -13.03 -3.99
C LEU A 190 8.19 -14.42 -3.45
N SER A 191 7.98 -14.57 -2.13
CA SER A 191 7.68 -15.86 -1.50
C SER A 191 6.37 -16.47 -2.01
N ASP A 192 5.43 -15.65 -2.48
CA ASP A 192 4.13 -16.12 -2.98
C ASP A 192 4.13 -16.45 -4.46
N LEU A 193 5.22 -16.13 -5.18
CA LEU A 193 5.30 -16.26 -6.62
C LEU A 193 6.19 -17.45 -7.03
N PRO A 194 5.73 -18.31 -7.97
CA PRO A 194 6.60 -19.32 -8.54
C PRO A 194 7.71 -18.66 -9.37
N LYS A 195 8.89 -19.27 -9.39
CA LYS A 195 10.07 -18.73 -10.05
C LYS A 195 9.82 -18.34 -11.51
N ASN A 196 9.03 -19.14 -12.23
CA ASN A 196 8.73 -18.91 -13.64
C ASN A 196 7.94 -17.62 -13.89
N ASN A 197 7.35 -17.04 -12.85
CA ASN A 197 6.61 -15.79 -12.88
C ASN A 197 7.43 -14.61 -12.32
N VAL A 198 8.72 -14.81 -12.07
CA VAL A 198 9.62 -13.80 -11.51
C VAL A 198 10.78 -13.55 -12.47
N VAL A 199 10.97 -12.28 -12.84
CA VAL A 199 12.10 -11.84 -13.64
C VAL A 199 12.97 -10.95 -12.77
N PHE A 200 14.24 -11.35 -12.58
CA PHE A 200 15.21 -10.53 -11.86
C PHE A 200 15.90 -9.58 -12.83
N LEU A 201 16.04 -8.33 -12.41
CA LEU A 201 16.77 -7.30 -13.14
C LEU A 201 18.07 -7.01 -12.41
N GLU A 202 19.18 -7.08 -13.12
CA GLU A 202 20.52 -6.82 -12.59
C GLU A 202 21.15 -5.66 -13.37
N LYS A 203 21.66 -4.67 -12.65
CA LYS A 203 22.37 -3.56 -13.25
C LYS A 203 23.87 -3.88 -13.32
N THR A 204 24.38 -4.07 -14.53
CA THR A 204 25.83 -4.24 -14.77
C THR A 204 26.36 -3.01 -15.50
N ASP A 205 27.32 -2.31 -14.90
CA ASP A 205 27.88 -1.06 -15.40
C ASP A 205 26.81 0.00 -15.76
N GLN A 206 26.48 0.13 -17.06
CA GLN A 206 25.48 1.06 -17.60
C GLN A 206 24.26 0.38 -18.24
N VAL A 207 24.13 -0.94 -18.14
CA VAL A 207 23.07 -1.69 -18.80
C VAL A 207 22.33 -2.57 -17.79
N THR A 208 21.01 -2.50 -17.78
CA THR A 208 20.15 -3.44 -17.05
C THR A 208 20.00 -4.70 -17.88
N LYS A 209 20.30 -5.85 -17.29
CA LYS A 209 20.17 -7.17 -17.91
C LYS A 209 19.23 -8.03 -17.08
N ILE A 210 18.68 -9.07 -17.70
CA ILE A 210 17.95 -10.11 -16.96
C ILE A 210 18.99 -10.87 -16.13
N GLY A 211 18.85 -10.78 -14.81
CA GLY A 211 19.74 -11.42 -13.85
C GLY A 211 19.65 -12.94 -13.94
N ASN A 212 20.79 -13.63 -13.81
CA ASN A 212 20.86 -15.07 -13.91
C ASN A 212 20.55 -15.72 -12.55
N SER A 213 19.27 -15.77 -12.15
CA SER A 213 18.84 -16.42 -10.90
C SER A 213 18.78 -17.96 -11.03
N GLY A 214 19.80 -18.54 -11.66
CA GLY A 214 19.94 -19.99 -11.86
C GLY A 214 19.61 -20.76 -10.57
N PHE A 215 18.65 -21.68 -10.68
CA PHE A 215 18.24 -22.66 -9.65
C PHE A 215 17.44 -22.20 -8.40
N LYS A 216 17.24 -20.90 -8.14
CA LYS A 216 16.61 -20.48 -6.87
C LYS A 216 15.08 -20.60 -6.88
N ARG A 217 14.51 -21.33 -5.92
CA ARG A 217 13.06 -21.48 -5.73
C ARG A 217 12.54 -20.29 -4.92
N THR A 218 11.52 -19.61 -5.42
CA THR A 218 10.93 -18.44 -4.76
C THR A 218 9.69 -18.80 -3.94
N LEU A 219 8.85 -19.71 -4.47
CA LEU A 219 7.61 -20.11 -3.84
C LEU A 219 7.84 -20.79 -2.48
N GLY A 220 7.31 -20.21 -1.42
CA GLY A 220 7.43 -20.68 -0.04
C GLY A 220 8.86 -20.65 0.51
N ALA A 221 9.77 -19.92 -0.13
CA ALA A 221 11.14 -19.81 0.32
C ALA A 221 11.24 -18.95 1.59
N ASN A 222 12.28 -19.19 2.37
CA ASN A 222 12.57 -18.35 3.53
C ASN A 222 12.91 -16.93 3.05
N ILE A 223 12.24 -15.92 3.61
CA ILE A 223 12.44 -14.51 3.28
C ILE A 223 13.90 -14.08 3.48
N ALA A 224 14.58 -14.59 4.51
CA ALA A 224 15.99 -14.28 4.76
C ALA A 224 16.91 -14.84 3.67
N ASP A 225 16.57 -16.02 3.15
CA ASP A 225 17.28 -16.61 2.01
C ASP A 225 16.98 -15.80 0.75
N LEU A 226 15.72 -15.44 0.50
CA LEU A 226 15.33 -14.58 -0.63
C LEU A 226 16.05 -13.23 -0.62
N LEU A 227 16.13 -12.57 0.54
CA LEU A 227 16.89 -11.33 0.74
C LEU A 227 18.35 -11.50 0.34
N LYS A 228 19.02 -12.52 0.88
CA LYS A 228 20.43 -12.80 0.59
C LYS A 228 20.65 -13.12 -0.88
N ASP A 229 19.80 -13.97 -1.43
CA ASP A 229 20.03 -14.63 -2.70
C ASP A 229 19.46 -13.90 -3.91
N SER A 230 18.36 -13.18 -3.75
CA SER A 230 17.57 -12.59 -4.83
C SER A 230 17.80 -11.09 -4.96
N PHE A 231 18.24 -10.42 -3.88
CA PHE A 231 18.55 -9.00 -3.85
C PHE A 231 20.06 -8.71 -3.83
N PHE A 232 20.88 -9.72 -4.10
CA PHE A 232 22.32 -9.59 -4.30
C PHE A 232 23.02 -8.81 -3.17
N MET A 233 22.67 -9.07 -1.90
CA MET A 233 23.37 -8.46 -0.78
C MET A 233 24.82 -8.98 -0.77
N GLN A 234 25.75 -8.17 -1.30
CA GLN A 234 27.14 -8.57 -1.53
C GLN A 234 27.93 -8.70 -0.22
N ASP A 235 27.53 -7.96 0.82
CA ASP A 235 28.31 -7.81 2.07
C ASP A 235 27.72 -8.56 3.28
N GLY A 236 26.89 -9.58 3.04
CA GLY A 236 26.29 -10.39 4.11
C GLY A 236 25.00 -9.79 4.69
N GLN A 237 24.61 -10.26 5.89
CA GLN A 237 23.33 -9.90 6.55
C GLN A 237 23.49 -8.85 7.67
N ILE A 238 24.70 -8.32 7.85
CA ILE A 238 25.03 -7.37 8.91
C ILE A 238 25.04 -5.97 8.29
N GLY A 239 24.47 -4.99 9.00
CA GLY A 239 24.50 -3.61 8.54
C GLY A 239 25.94 -3.10 8.43
N SER A 240 26.25 -2.38 7.34
CA SER A 240 27.61 -1.94 7.01
C SER A 240 28.29 -1.16 8.14
N TYR A 241 27.54 -0.33 8.87
CA TYR A 241 28.07 0.38 10.04
C TYR A 241 28.56 -0.55 11.15
N ILE A 242 27.81 -1.63 11.43
CA ILE A 242 28.23 -2.60 12.45
C ILE A 242 29.40 -3.43 11.95
N ALA A 243 29.46 -3.75 10.66
CA ALA A 243 30.63 -4.40 10.06
C ALA A 243 31.90 -3.54 10.23
N GLU A 244 31.83 -2.24 9.93
CA GLU A 244 32.94 -1.30 10.16
C GLU A 244 33.36 -1.24 11.63
N VAL A 245 32.39 -1.19 12.57
CA VAL A 245 32.68 -1.21 14.00
C VAL A 245 33.40 -2.50 14.42
N ILE A 246 32.98 -3.65 13.89
CA ILE A 246 33.63 -4.94 14.15
C ILE A 246 35.07 -4.93 13.61
N ASP A 247 35.30 -4.40 12.42
CA ASP A 247 36.64 -4.29 11.83
C ASP A 247 37.56 -3.41 12.69
N PHE A 248 37.07 -2.27 13.20
CA PHE A 248 37.83 -1.42 14.12
C PHE A 248 38.16 -2.12 15.44
N ILE A 249 37.24 -2.94 15.97
CA ILE A 249 37.49 -3.73 17.18
C ILE A 249 38.59 -4.75 16.91
N ILE A 250 38.52 -5.47 15.79
CA ILE A 250 39.53 -6.46 15.40
C ILE A 250 40.90 -5.79 15.24
N GLU A 251 40.96 -4.61 14.62
CA GLU A 251 42.20 -3.86 14.45
C GLU A 251 42.78 -3.39 15.80
N ASP A 252 41.95 -2.89 16.71
CA ASP A 252 42.38 -2.46 18.04
C ASP A 252 42.90 -3.62 18.90
N ILE A 253 42.24 -4.78 18.84
CA ILE A 253 42.68 -6.01 19.50
C ILE A 253 44.03 -6.45 18.90
N GLY A 254 44.13 -6.52 17.58
CA GLY A 254 45.34 -6.96 16.88
C GLY A 254 46.54 -6.03 17.07
N ALA A 255 46.31 -4.71 17.16
CA ALA A 255 47.34 -3.71 17.41
C ALA A 255 47.66 -3.51 18.89
N GLY A 256 46.93 -4.15 19.81
CA GLY A 256 47.09 -3.98 21.26
C GLY A 256 46.70 -2.59 21.75
N ARG A 257 45.82 -1.86 21.04
CA ARG A 257 45.34 -0.51 21.40
C ARG A 257 44.21 -0.58 22.45
N LEU A 258 44.45 -1.31 23.54
CA LEU A 258 43.45 -1.65 24.56
C LEU A 258 43.71 -0.89 25.87
N THR A 259 43.35 0.39 25.92
CA THR A 259 43.26 1.12 27.21
C THR A 259 42.08 0.59 28.02
N GLU A 260 42.06 0.77 29.35
CA GLU A 260 40.94 0.32 30.21
C GLU A 260 39.59 0.89 29.72
N GLU A 261 39.55 2.16 29.34
CA GLU A 261 38.35 2.79 28.77
C GLU A 261 37.93 2.13 27.44
N ARG A 262 38.91 1.78 26.60
CA ARG A 262 38.65 1.15 25.30
C ARG A 262 38.16 -0.28 25.47
N GLN A 263 38.74 -1.04 26.40
CA GLN A 263 38.29 -2.39 26.75
C GLN A 263 36.81 -2.37 27.18
N ILE A 264 36.45 -1.50 28.12
CA ILE A 264 35.05 -1.39 28.60
C ILE A 264 34.10 -1.04 27.45
N ALA A 265 34.52 -0.18 26.52
CA ALA A 265 33.73 0.16 25.35
C ALA A 265 33.55 -1.04 24.40
N ILE A 266 34.63 -1.79 24.14
CA ILE A 266 34.60 -2.99 23.29
C ILE A 266 33.71 -4.07 23.91
N GLU A 267 33.86 -4.37 25.20
CA GLU A 267 33.03 -5.36 25.92
C GLU A 267 31.54 -5.02 25.81
N ARG A 268 31.18 -3.74 25.97
CA ARG A 268 29.80 -3.26 25.81
C ARG A 268 29.28 -3.47 24.40
N ILE A 269 30.08 -3.19 23.38
CA ILE A 269 29.68 -3.40 21.98
C ILE A 269 29.48 -4.90 21.71
N ILE A 270 30.43 -5.76 22.13
CA ILE A 270 30.31 -7.21 21.97
C ILE A 270 29.04 -7.73 22.64
N TYR A 271 28.70 -7.23 23.82
CA TYR A 271 27.49 -7.62 24.54
C TYR A 271 26.20 -7.28 23.75
N CYS A 272 26.19 -6.17 23.01
CA CYS A 272 25.07 -5.75 22.17
C CYS A 272 24.91 -6.54 20.86
N ILE A 273 25.90 -7.34 20.43
CA ILE A 273 25.81 -8.11 19.18
C ILE A 273 24.90 -9.32 19.38
N ASP A 274 23.78 -9.40 18.68
CA ASP A 274 22.84 -10.53 18.83
C ASP A 274 23.29 -11.82 18.11
N GLU A 275 24.13 -11.70 17.08
CA GLU A 275 24.66 -12.86 16.36
C GLU A 275 25.69 -13.61 17.24
N PRO A 276 25.39 -14.85 17.69
CA PRO A 276 26.21 -15.51 18.70
C PRO A 276 27.62 -15.84 18.21
N ILE A 277 27.79 -16.24 16.95
CA ILE A 277 29.09 -16.68 16.41
C ILE A 277 30.09 -15.52 16.45
N ILE A 278 29.68 -14.34 16.01
CA ILE A 278 30.47 -13.10 15.99
C ILE A 278 30.73 -12.63 17.42
N LYS A 279 29.68 -12.61 18.25
CA LYS A 279 29.79 -12.22 19.67
C LYS A 279 30.85 -13.06 20.39
N PHE A 280 30.77 -14.39 20.28
CA PHE A 280 31.73 -15.28 20.95
C PHE A 280 33.13 -15.18 20.34
N LYS A 281 33.25 -15.05 19.01
CA LYS A 281 34.55 -14.92 18.37
C LYS A 281 35.29 -13.64 18.78
N LEU A 282 34.58 -12.51 18.88
CA LEU A 282 35.17 -11.25 19.34
C LEU A 282 35.55 -11.31 20.82
N ALA A 283 34.74 -11.98 21.65
CA ALA A 283 35.05 -12.18 23.06
C ALA A 283 36.31 -13.02 23.26
N GLU A 284 36.44 -14.14 22.53
CA GLU A 284 37.64 -14.99 22.51
C GLU A 284 38.88 -14.16 22.13
N MET A 285 38.82 -13.41 21.01
CA MET A 285 39.94 -12.58 20.56
C MET A 285 40.36 -11.51 21.58
N LEU A 286 39.37 -10.88 22.25
CA LEU A 286 39.64 -9.89 23.29
C LEU A 286 40.28 -10.54 24.53
N SER A 287 39.75 -11.70 24.96
CA SER A 287 40.26 -12.45 26.11
C SER A 287 41.68 -12.96 25.87
N GLU A 288 42.01 -13.41 24.65
CA GLU A 288 43.37 -13.78 24.25
C GLU A 288 44.33 -12.59 24.32
N ALA A 289 43.93 -11.41 23.81
CA ALA A 289 44.78 -10.22 23.79
C ALA A 289 45.06 -9.65 25.19
N LEU A 290 44.09 -9.77 26.11
CA LEU A 290 44.22 -9.30 27.49
C LEU A 290 44.84 -10.35 28.43
N GLY A 291 44.81 -11.63 28.04
CA GLY A 291 45.16 -12.74 28.93
C GLY A 291 44.16 -12.95 30.07
N ASP A 292 42.93 -12.42 29.93
CA ASP A 292 41.84 -12.54 30.90
C ASP A 292 40.60 -13.15 30.26
N GLN A 293 40.21 -14.32 30.75
CA GLN A 293 39.03 -15.08 30.28
C GLN A 293 37.74 -14.72 31.02
N SER A 294 37.78 -13.76 31.96
CA SER A 294 36.63 -13.42 32.81
C SER A 294 35.40 -12.95 32.00
N PHE A 295 35.63 -12.16 30.94
CA PHE A 295 34.59 -11.66 30.07
C PHE A 295 33.98 -12.76 29.19
N GLU A 296 34.82 -13.55 28.54
CA GLU A 296 34.39 -14.69 27.71
C GLU A 296 33.58 -15.71 28.54
N ALA A 297 34.08 -16.09 29.72
CA ALA A 297 33.39 -17.02 30.61
C ALA A 297 32.00 -16.50 31.02
N ARG A 298 31.89 -15.20 31.33
CA ARG A 298 30.61 -14.57 31.67
C ARG A 298 29.61 -14.65 30.51
N LEU A 299 30.04 -14.36 29.28
CA LEU A 299 29.18 -14.45 28.10
C LEU A 299 28.69 -15.88 27.85
N ILE A 300 29.55 -16.88 28.05
CA ILE A 300 29.19 -18.29 27.91
C ILE A 300 28.15 -18.69 28.97
N ASP A 301 28.35 -18.28 30.23
CA ASP A 301 27.41 -18.55 31.32
C ASP A 301 26.03 -17.93 31.10
N ASP A 302 25.99 -16.71 30.56
CA ASP A 302 24.75 -16.02 30.18
C ASP A 302 24.00 -16.78 29.08
N GLU A 303 24.70 -17.25 28.04
CA GLU A 303 24.09 -18.03 26.95
C GLU A 303 23.64 -19.43 27.41
N ILE A 304 24.41 -20.09 28.28
CA ILE A 304 23.99 -21.34 28.92
C ILE A 304 22.68 -21.13 29.68
N SER A 305 22.57 -20.02 30.42
CA SER A 305 21.36 -19.67 31.17
C SER A 305 20.17 -19.45 30.24
N ARG A 306 20.37 -18.70 29.13
CA ARG A 306 19.35 -18.48 28.09
C ARG A 306 18.87 -19.79 27.47
N LEU A 307 19.79 -20.67 27.08
CA LEU A 307 19.47 -21.96 26.46
C LEU A 307 18.77 -22.92 27.43
N ARG A 308 19.15 -22.92 28.71
CA ARG A 308 18.47 -23.70 29.76
C ARG A 308 17.02 -23.25 29.94
N GLU A 309 16.76 -21.94 29.90
CA GLU A 309 15.41 -21.40 30.01
C GLU A 309 14.57 -21.75 28.77
N LYS A 310 15.12 -21.57 27.57
CA LYS A 310 14.45 -21.98 26.32
C LYS A 310 14.10 -23.47 26.32
N ARG A 311 14.97 -24.33 26.87
CA ARG A 311 14.70 -25.76 27.01
C ARG A 311 13.55 -26.07 27.98
N ARG A 312 13.33 -25.26 29.02
CA ARG A 312 12.21 -25.47 29.95
C ARG A 312 10.84 -25.11 29.34
N GLN A 313 10.83 -24.30 28.30
CA GLN A 313 9.62 -23.84 27.61
C GLN A 313 9.13 -24.79 26.51
N ILE A 314 9.88 -25.87 26.25
CA ILE A 314 9.53 -26.97 25.33
C ILE A 314 9.11 -28.17 26.18
#